data_AF-A0A0F3GUJ2-F1
#
_entry.id   AF-A0A0F3GUJ2-F1
#
_cell.length_a   1.000
_cell.length_b   1.000
_cell.length_c   1.000
_cell.angle_alpha   90.00
_cell.angle_beta   90.00
_cell.angle_gamma   90.00
#
_symmetry.space_group_name_H-M   'P 1'
#
loop_
_entity.id
_entity.type
_entity.pdbx_description
1 polymer ?
#
loop_
_entity_poly.entity_id
_entity_poly.type
_entity_poly.pdbx_seq_one_letter_code
_entity_poly.pdbx_strand_id
1 'polypeptide(L)'
;MRDIKVVRFDEPFQRLLTQGMVCKETWKCPTDGWLFPEQVKDGKCLLCNGEVVRGRTEKMSKSRKNVVTPDDITAKYGADTARVFSLFAAPPEKDI
;
A
#
# COMPACT_ATOMS: atom_id res chain seq x y z
N MET A 1 -7.56 -2.16 -31.63
CA MET A 1 -8.90 -2.74 -31.92
C MET A 1 -9.71 -1.92 -32.92
N ARG A 2 -9.57 -0.59 -32.94
CA ARG A 2 -10.25 0.25 -33.93
C ARG A 2 -9.86 -0.08 -35.37
N ASP A 3 -8.57 -0.25 -35.63
CA ASP A 3 -8.06 -0.44 -36.99
C ASP A 3 -8.50 -1.78 -37.61
N ILE A 4 -8.84 -2.75 -36.76
CA ILE A 4 -9.47 -4.03 -37.15
C ILE A 4 -11.00 -3.99 -37.05
N LYS A 5 -11.60 -2.80 -36.90
CA LYS A 5 -13.04 -2.51 -36.84
C LYS A 5 -13.81 -3.20 -35.71
N VAL A 6 -13.12 -3.59 -34.63
CA VAL A 6 -13.73 -4.21 -33.44
C VAL A 6 -14.33 -3.17 -32.49
N VAL A 7 -13.76 -1.95 -32.45
CA VAL A 7 -14.30 -0.81 -31.69
C VAL A 7 -14.39 0.43 -32.57
N ARG A 8 -15.31 1.34 -32.24
CA ARG A 8 -15.60 2.54 -33.05
C ARG A 8 -14.91 3.82 -32.54
N PHE A 9 -14.33 3.78 -31.35
CA PHE A 9 -13.68 4.94 -30.74
C PHE A 9 -12.17 4.92 -30.98
N ASP A 10 -11.61 6.11 -31.08
CA ASP A 10 -10.18 6.35 -31.26
C ASP A 10 -9.42 6.26 -29.94
N GLU A 11 -9.98 6.84 -28.88
CA GLU A 11 -9.39 6.90 -27.55
C GLU A 11 -10.23 6.07 -26.55
N PRO A 12 -9.65 5.13 -25.79
CA PRO A 12 -10.37 4.27 -24.85
C PRO A 12 -10.94 4.99 -23.62
N PHE A 13 -10.43 6.16 -23.24
CA PHE A 13 -10.86 6.87 -22.02
C PHE A 13 -11.09 8.36 -22.27
N GLN A 14 -12.26 8.87 -21.91
CA GLN A 14 -12.57 10.32 -22.00
C GLN A 14 -12.05 11.14 -20.82
N ARG A 15 -11.92 10.50 -19.66
CA ARG A 15 -11.42 11.11 -18.42
C ARG A 15 -10.60 10.06 -17.69
N LEU A 16 -9.46 10.49 -17.15
CA LEU A 16 -8.56 9.66 -16.36
C LEU A 16 -8.29 10.37 -15.04
N LEU A 17 -8.52 9.67 -13.95
CA LEU A 17 -8.10 10.09 -12.62
C LEU A 17 -6.95 9.19 -12.18
N THR A 18 -5.79 9.77 -11.91
CA THR A 18 -4.62 9.03 -11.41
C THR A 18 -4.49 9.26 -9.92
N GLN A 19 -4.89 8.27 -9.14
CA GLN A 19 -4.85 8.36 -7.69
C GLN A 19 -3.41 8.37 -7.15
N GLY A 20 -3.22 9.02 -6.01
CA GLY A 20 -2.00 8.94 -5.22
C GLY A 20 -1.77 7.57 -4.61
N MET A 21 -0.56 7.35 -4.12
CA MET A 21 -0.13 6.11 -3.50
C MET A 21 -0.46 6.10 -2.01
N VAL A 22 -0.90 4.95 -1.50
CA VAL A 22 -0.97 4.71 -0.07
C VAL A 22 0.41 4.28 0.43
N CYS A 23 0.92 4.97 1.43
CA CYS A 23 2.25 4.85 1.96
C CYS A 23 2.24 4.36 3.41
N LYS A 24 3.31 3.67 3.79
CA LYS A 24 3.54 3.21 5.16
C LYS A 24 5.03 3.06 5.41
N GLU A 25 5.43 3.21 6.67
CA GLU A 25 6.82 2.99 7.06
C GLU A 25 7.22 1.54 6.80
N THR A 26 8.50 1.36 6.50
CA THR A 26 9.09 0.05 6.25
C THR A 26 10.01 -0.37 7.39
N TRP A 27 10.23 -1.67 7.53
CA TRP A 27 11.14 -2.24 8.51
C TRP A 27 12.15 -3.11 7.82
N LYS A 28 13.44 -2.88 8.07
CA LYS A 28 14.53 -3.63 7.43
C LYS A 28 15.54 -4.11 8.45
N CYS A 29 15.81 -5.41 8.41
CA CYS A 29 16.95 -6.02 9.09
C CYS A 29 18.14 -6.10 8.11
N PRO A 30 19.38 -5.82 8.55
CA PRO A 30 20.58 -6.04 7.74
C PRO A 30 20.76 -7.49 7.28
N THR A 31 20.32 -8.46 8.10
CA THR A 31 20.48 -9.90 7.84
C THR A 31 19.32 -10.48 7.05
N ASP A 32 18.08 -10.25 7.49
CA ASP A 32 16.88 -10.91 6.91
C ASP A 32 16.15 -10.04 5.86
N GLY A 33 16.62 -8.82 5.63
CA GLY A 33 16.02 -7.89 4.67
C GLY A 33 14.73 -7.25 5.19
N TRP A 34 13.75 -7.05 4.30
CA TRP A 34 12.47 -6.43 4.68
C TRP A 34 11.68 -7.32 5.62
N LEU A 35 11.02 -6.72 6.61
CA LEU A 35 10.24 -7.39 7.64
C LEU A 35 8.79 -6.89 7.63
N PHE A 36 7.87 -7.80 7.94
CA PHE A 36 6.51 -7.41 8.30
C PHE A 36 6.49 -6.76 9.70
N PRO A 37 5.51 -5.88 10.00
CA PRO A 37 5.39 -5.28 11.33
C PRO A 37 5.33 -6.31 12.47
N GLU A 38 4.70 -7.46 12.24
CA GLU A 38 4.58 -8.55 13.23
C GLU A 38 5.92 -9.26 13.49
N GLN A 39 6.93 -9.06 12.64
CA GLN A 39 8.28 -9.62 12.76
C GLN A 39 9.24 -8.70 13.51
N VAL A 40 8.75 -7.58 14.05
CA VAL A 40 9.53 -6.58 14.80
C VAL A 40 8.98 -6.45 16.21
N LYS A 41 9.83 -6.57 17.22
CA LYS A 41 9.48 -6.33 18.62
C LYS A 41 10.60 -5.57 19.33
N ASP A 42 10.27 -4.46 19.99
CA ASP A 42 11.22 -3.62 20.73
C ASP A 42 12.46 -3.21 19.91
N GLY A 43 12.28 -2.94 18.61
CA GLY A 43 13.36 -2.57 17.68
C GLY A 43 14.25 -3.74 17.23
N LYS A 44 13.88 -4.98 17.56
CA LYS A 44 14.63 -6.19 17.21
C LYS A 44 13.86 -7.07 16.22
N CYS A 45 14.63 -7.77 15.38
CA CYS A 45 14.11 -8.74 14.42
C CYS A 45 13.75 -10.03 15.15
N LEU A 46 12.53 -10.53 14.98
CA LEU A 46 12.12 -11.80 15.60
C LEU A 46 12.78 -13.04 14.98
N LEU A 47 13.42 -12.91 13.81
CA LEU A 47 14.07 -14.02 13.11
C LEU A 47 15.52 -14.25 13.55
N CYS A 48 16.32 -13.18 13.59
CA CYS A 48 17.74 -13.24 13.94
C CYS A 48 18.13 -12.51 15.24
N ASN A 49 17.17 -11.85 15.90
CA ASN A 49 17.39 -11.02 17.09
C ASN A 49 18.32 -9.80 16.89
N GLY A 50 18.65 -9.47 15.63
CA GLY A 50 19.43 -8.29 15.27
C GLY A 50 18.62 -6.99 15.32
N GLU A 51 19.31 -5.86 15.25
CA GLU A 51 18.68 -4.53 15.21
C GLU A 51 17.89 -4.31 13.91
N VAL A 52 16.75 -3.65 14.03
CA VAL A 52 15.88 -3.30 12.90
C VAL A 52 15.95 -1.81 12.63
N VAL A 53 16.10 -1.48 11.35
CA VAL A 53 16.05 -0.10 10.86
C VAL A 53 14.62 0.22 10.43
N ARG A 54 14.01 1.23 11.06
CA ARG A 54 12.76 1.84 10.58
C ARG A 54 13.08 2.76 9.40
N GLY A 55 12.53 2.44 8.24
CA GLY A 55 12.66 3.23 7.03
C GLY A 55 11.68 4.41 6.99
N ARG A 56 11.80 5.23 5.94
CA ARG A 56 10.86 6.31 5.65
C ARG A 56 9.48 5.77 5.28
N THR A 57 8.47 6.64 5.35
CA THR A 57 7.16 6.40 4.74
C THR A 57 7.30 6.33 3.22
N GLU A 58 6.85 5.24 2.63
CA GLU A 58 6.96 5.00 1.19
C GLU A 58 5.84 4.07 0.71
N LYS A 59 5.64 3.99 -0.61
CA LYS A 59 4.54 3.23 -1.21
C LYS A 59 4.43 1.82 -0.64
N MET A 60 3.21 1.41 -0.32
CA MET A 60 2.93 0.05 0.09
C MET A 60 3.26 -0.92 -1.05
N SER A 61 3.98 -2.00 -0.74
CA SER A 61 4.30 -3.04 -1.72
C SER A 61 4.64 -4.38 -1.07
N LYS A 62 4.31 -5.48 -1.75
CA LYS A 62 4.60 -6.85 -1.29
C LYS A 62 6.11 -7.06 -1.09
N SER A 63 6.94 -6.48 -1.96
CA SER A 63 8.41 -6.61 -1.87
C SER A 63 9.02 -5.91 -0.67
N ARG A 64 8.36 -4.89 -0.11
CA ARG A 64 8.81 -4.14 1.08
C ARG A 64 8.11 -4.54 2.37
N LYS A 65 7.18 -5.49 2.30
CA LYS A 65 6.44 -6.05 3.44
C LYS A 65 5.74 -4.99 4.32
N ASN A 66 5.35 -3.87 3.73
CA ASN A 66 4.63 -2.77 4.40
C ASN A 66 3.15 -2.67 3.97
N VAL A 67 2.59 -3.72 3.39
CA VAL A 67 1.18 -3.76 2.96
C VAL A 67 0.29 -3.95 4.18
N VAL A 68 -0.77 -3.15 4.27
CA VAL A 68 -1.90 -3.40 5.19
C VAL A 68 -3.04 -3.94 4.36
N THR A 69 -3.63 -5.06 4.79
CA THR A 69 -4.76 -5.63 4.06
C THR A 69 -6.05 -4.89 4.43
N PRO A 70 -6.94 -4.61 3.44
CA PRO A 70 -8.26 -4.05 3.74
C PRO A 70 -9.14 -4.98 4.58
N ASP A 71 -8.88 -6.29 4.51
CA ASP A 71 -9.66 -7.31 5.23
C ASP A 71 -9.51 -7.15 6.75
N ASP A 72 -8.30 -6.87 7.22
CA ASP A 72 -8.03 -6.63 8.65
C ASP A 72 -8.81 -5.41 9.18
N ILE A 73 -8.86 -4.33 8.39
CA ILE A 73 -9.59 -3.10 8.74
C ILE A 73 -11.09 -3.36 8.72
N THR A 74 -11.56 -4.06 7.68
CA THR A 74 -12.98 -4.38 7.50
C THR A 74 -13.49 -5.30 8.60
N ALA A 75 -12.72 -6.33 8.98
CA ALA A 75 -13.07 -7.25 10.06
C ALA A 75 -13.13 -6.54 11.42
N LYS A 76 -12.26 -5.54 11.65
CA LYS A 76 -12.17 -4.83 12.92
C LYS A 76 -13.14 -3.66 13.07
N TYR A 77 -13.40 -2.92 11.98
CA TYR A 77 -14.10 -1.63 12.03
C TYR A 77 -15.29 -1.54 11.06
N GLY A 78 -15.52 -2.55 10.22
CA GLY A 78 -16.55 -2.54 9.18
C GLY A 78 -16.09 -1.84 7.90
N ALA A 79 -16.75 -2.20 6.79
CA ALA A 79 -16.41 -1.72 5.46
C ALA A 79 -16.62 -0.19 5.31
N ASP A 80 -17.68 0.36 5.91
CA ASP A 80 -17.98 1.78 5.81
C ASP A 80 -16.91 2.65 6.51
N THR A 81 -16.41 2.21 7.66
CA THR A 81 -15.31 2.89 8.35
C THR A 81 -14.05 2.91 7.48
N ALA A 82 -13.72 1.79 6.83
CA ALA A 82 -12.58 1.73 5.92
C ALA A 82 -12.74 2.69 4.73
N ARG A 83 -13.93 2.72 4.12
CA ARG A 83 -14.24 3.60 2.98
C ARG A 83 -14.18 5.08 3.36
N VAL A 84 -14.81 5.46 4.48
CA VAL A 84 -14.80 6.85 4.97
C VAL A 84 -13.37 7.29 5.28
N PHE A 85 -12.58 6.43 5.94
CA PHE A 85 -11.17 6.72 6.20
C PHE A 85 -10.39 6.95 4.90
N SER A 86 -10.49 6.06 3.92
CA SER A 86 -9.78 6.19 2.63
C SER A 86 -10.16 7.44 1.85
N LEU A 87 -11.44 7.84 1.89
CA LEU A 87 -11.93 9.03 1.17
C LEU A 87 -11.66 10.35 1.91
N PHE A 88 -11.46 10.30 3.23
CA PHE A 88 -11.23 11.48 4.05
C PHE A 88 -9.74 11.79 4.28
N ALA A 89 -8.87 10.78 4.24
CA ALA A 89 -7.47 10.93 4.61
C ALA A 89 -6.69 11.92 3.73
N ALA A 90 -6.96 11.96 2.42
CA ALA A 90 -6.45 12.99 1.52
C ALA A 90 -7.32 13.08 0.25
N PRO A 91 -7.20 14.17 -0.54
CA PRO A 91 -7.69 14.19 -1.91
C PRO A 91 -7.15 13.00 -2.71
N PRO A 92 -7.92 12.43 -3.66
CA PRO A 92 -7.59 11.18 -4.31
C PRO A 92 -6.28 11.23 -5.12
N GLU A 93 -5.83 12.41 -5.57
CA GLU A 93 -4.60 12.60 -6.32
C GLU A 93 -3.34 12.71 -5.45
N LYS A 94 -3.48 12.78 -4.12
CA LYS A 94 -2.36 12.93 -3.19
C LYS A 94 -2.01 11.60 -2.53
N ASP A 95 -0.72 11.41 -2.27
CA ASP A 95 -0.24 10.28 -1.48
C ASP A 95 -0.79 10.39 -0.04
N ILE A 96 -1.23 9.24 0.51
CA ILE A 96 -1.78 9.07 1.87
C ILE A 96 -0.78 8.30 2.73
#